data_AF-K1REG0-F1
#
_entry.id   AF-K1REG0-F1
#
_cell.length_a   1.000
_cell.length_b   1.000
_cell.length_c   1.000
_cell.angle_alpha   90.00
_cell.angle_beta   90.00
_cell.angle_gamma   90.00
#
_symmetry.space_group_name_H-M   'P 1'
#
loop_
_entity.id
_entity.type
_entity.pdbx_description
1 polymer ?
#
loop_
_entity_poly.entity_id
_entity_poly.type
_entity_poly.pdbx_seq_one_letter_code
_entity_poly.pdbx_strand_id
1 'polypeptide(L)'
;RECKDLPAFIIKRLPVRFTYDNNYFNDRYQGIPIGGYNKLIEKLLEGIDTRLDTDFLKDREALSALADTVVYTGPIDQYYDYRFGKLEYRSLRFENELLDCENYQGVAVMNYTDEKTKFTRIIEHKHFEFGTQEKTYITREYPSEWQEGMEPYYPVNDEKNQSLYSKYSDLSNGESNIIFGGRLAEYKYYDMDKVIASALVVTDKLF
;
A
#
# COMPACT_ATOMS: atom_id res chain seq x y z
N ARG A 1 -13.52 -3.14 15.54
CA ARG A 1 -14.70 -2.24 15.44
C ARG A 1 -15.85 -3.06 14.85
N GLU A 2 -17.06 -2.91 15.37
CA GLU A 2 -18.21 -3.61 14.80
C GLU A 2 -18.57 -3.02 13.43
N CYS A 3 -19.21 -3.81 12.56
CA CYS A 3 -19.59 -3.35 11.22
C CYS A 3 -20.46 -2.08 11.23
N LYS A 4 -21.29 -1.91 12.27
CA LYS A 4 -22.17 -0.73 12.45
C LYS A 4 -21.41 0.57 12.70
N ASP A 5 -20.15 0.49 13.13
CA ASP A 5 -19.29 1.63 13.46
C ASP A 5 -18.37 2.02 12.29
N LEU A 6 -18.50 1.34 11.14
CA LEU A 6 -17.66 1.58 9.97
C LEU A 6 -18.38 2.47 8.95
N PRO A 7 -17.67 3.43 8.31
CA PRO A 7 -18.26 4.26 7.27
C PRO A 7 -18.85 3.47 6.10
N ALA A 8 -20.04 3.87 5.64
CA ALA A 8 -20.79 3.18 4.58
C ALA A 8 -20.06 3.10 3.23
N PHE A 9 -19.10 3.99 2.95
CA PHE A 9 -18.37 3.94 1.68
C PHE A 9 -17.46 2.70 1.56
N ILE A 10 -17.09 2.05 2.68
CA ILE A 10 -16.21 0.86 2.69
C ILE A 10 -16.80 -0.29 1.86
N ILE A 11 -18.13 -0.42 1.80
CA ILE A 11 -18.80 -1.48 1.03
C ILE A 11 -19.06 -1.08 -0.43
N LYS A 12 -18.98 0.20 -0.80
CA LYS A 12 -19.26 0.67 -2.18
C LYS A 12 -18.29 0.12 -3.24
N ARG A 13 -17.16 -0.46 -2.80
CA ARG A 13 -16.13 -1.04 -3.66
C ARG A 13 -16.44 -2.45 -4.16
N LEU A 14 -17.47 -3.12 -3.63
CA LEU A 14 -17.81 -4.49 -4.01
C LEU A 14 -18.99 -4.49 -4.99
N PRO A 15 -18.77 -4.73 -6.29
CA PRO A 15 -19.87 -4.78 -7.25
C PRO A 15 -20.74 -6.02 -7.02
N VAL A 16 -22.06 -5.85 -7.13
CA VAL A 16 -23.00 -6.97 -7.24
C VAL A 16 -23.25 -7.21 -8.73
N ARG A 17 -22.98 -8.42 -9.19
CA ARG A 17 -23.09 -8.78 -10.62
C ARG A 17 -24.25 -9.74 -10.85
N PHE A 18 -24.98 -9.49 -11.94
CA PHE A 18 -26.06 -10.35 -12.45
C PHE A 18 -25.60 -11.15 -13.68
N THR A 19 -24.30 -11.40 -13.78
CA THR A 19 -23.62 -12.12 -14.87
C THR A 19 -22.70 -13.20 -14.29
N TYR A 20 -22.32 -14.18 -15.10
CA TYR A 20 -21.35 -15.22 -14.73
C TYR A 20 -19.92 -14.75 -14.96
N ASP A 21 -19.57 -13.62 -14.35
CA ASP A 21 -18.23 -13.03 -14.42
C ASP A 21 -17.63 -12.97 -13.01
N ASN A 22 -16.60 -13.79 -12.79
CA ASN A 22 -15.85 -13.87 -11.52
C ASN A 22 -14.59 -13.00 -11.50
N ASN A 23 -14.36 -12.15 -12.51
CA ASN A 23 -13.20 -11.27 -12.54
C ASN A 23 -13.23 -10.31 -11.34
N TYR A 24 -12.17 -10.23 -10.53
CA TYR A 24 -12.21 -9.38 -9.34
C TYR A 24 -12.27 -7.87 -9.68
N PHE A 25 -11.67 -7.46 -10.80
CA PHE A 25 -11.64 -6.07 -11.26
C PHE A 25 -12.42 -5.90 -12.55
N ASN A 26 -12.95 -4.69 -12.78
CA ASN A 26 -13.63 -4.32 -14.04
C ASN A 26 -12.70 -3.59 -15.03
N ASP A 27 -11.43 -3.39 -14.67
CA ASP A 27 -10.47 -2.66 -15.48
C ASP A 27 -10.17 -3.37 -16.80
N ARG A 28 -9.95 -2.58 -17.85
CA ARG A 28 -9.68 -3.08 -19.21
C ARG A 28 -8.35 -3.85 -19.29
N TYR A 29 -7.36 -3.44 -18.51
CA TYR A 29 -6.03 -4.05 -18.50
C TYR A 29 -5.76 -4.60 -17.11
N GLN A 30 -5.43 -5.89 -17.04
CA GLN A 30 -5.17 -6.61 -15.80
C GLN A 30 -4.03 -7.59 -16.07
N GLY A 31 -3.13 -7.74 -15.10
CA GLY A 31 -2.00 -8.66 -15.22
C GLY A 31 -1.03 -8.54 -14.07
N ILE A 32 -0.09 -9.46 -14.03
CA ILE A 32 1.05 -9.49 -13.10
C ILE A 32 2.33 -9.38 -13.94
N PRO A 33 3.34 -8.60 -13.51
CA PRO A 33 4.62 -8.56 -14.20
C PRO A 33 5.28 -9.94 -14.24
N ILE A 34 5.67 -10.38 -15.44
CA ILE A 34 6.41 -11.63 -15.63
C ILE A 34 7.79 -11.50 -14.96
N GLY A 35 8.10 -12.41 -14.04
CA GLY A 35 9.27 -12.37 -13.16
C GLY A 35 9.10 -11.50 -11.91
N GLY A 36 7.89 -11.01 -11.63
CA GLY A 36 7.54 -10.27 -10.42
C GLY A 36 7.83 -8.77 -10.46
N TYR A 37 7.34 -8.06 -9.44
CA TYR A 37 7.44 -6.60 -9.35
C TYR A 37 8.86 -6.09 -9.15
N ASN A 38 9.76 -6.87 -8.54
CA ASN A 38 11.16 -6.45 -8.36
C ASN A 38 11.84 -6.17 -9.70
N LYS A 39 11.64 -7.02 -10.71
CA LYS A 39 12.20 -6.82 -12.05
C LYS A 39 11.69 -5.55 -12.72
N LEU A 40 10.42 -5.19 -12.47
CA LEU A 40 9.84 -3.92 -12.94
C LEU A 40 10.51 -2.73 -12.24
N ILE A 41 10.62 -2.76 -10.92
CA ILE A 41 11.23 -1.68 -10.14
C ILE A 41 12.72 -1.52 -10.46
N GLU A 42 13.47 -2.62 -10.57
CA GLU A 42 14.89 -2.62 -10.97
C GLU A 42 15.09 -1.93 -12.32
N LYS A 43 14.17 -2.15 -13.27
CA LYS A 43 14.21 -1.49 -14.58
C LYS A 43 13.87 0.00 -14.51
N LEU A 44 12.94 0.40 -13.63
CA LEU A 44 12.62 1.80 -13.41
C LEU A 44 13.75 2.57 -12.72
N LEU A 45 14.56 1.88 -11.89
CA LEU A 45 15.69 2.46 -11.15
C LEU A 45 17.03 2.28 -11.88
N GLU A 46 17.05 1.71 -13.09
CA GLU A 46 18.28 1.47 -13.83
C GLU A 46 18.97 2.80 -14.17
N GLY A 47 20.23 2.95 -13.73
CA GLY A 47 21.01 4.19 -13.91
C GLY A 47 20.72 5.28 -12.87
N ILE A 48 19.93 5.00 -11.84
CA ILE A 48 19.61 5.93 -10.74
C ILE A 48 20.36 5.52 -9.47
N ASP A 49 21.06 6.47 -8.84
CA ASP A 49 21.72 6.26 -7.55
C ASP A 49 20.69 5.90 -6.46
N THR A 50 20.77 4.68 -5.94
CA THR A 50 19.82 4.15 -4.97
C THR A 50 20.53 3.77 -3.68
N ARG A 51 19.99 4.19 -2.52
CA ARG A 51 20.47 3.82 -1.19
C ARG A 51 19.38 3.09 -0.42
N LEU A 52 19.65 1.87 0.02
CA LEU A 52 18.77 1.08 0.88
C LEU A 52 19.15 1.28 2.35
N ASP A 53 18.33 0.77 3.26
CA ASP A 53 18.55 0.84 4.72
C ASP A 53 18.85 2.25 5.25
N THR A 54 18.30 3.27 4.57
CA THR A 54 18.53 4.69 4.87
C THR A 54 17.21 5.37 5.21
N ASP A 55 17.07 5.83 6.45
CA ASP A 55 15.90 6.56 6.93
C ASP A 55 16.08 8.06 6.69
N PHE A 56 15.34 8.61 5.73
CA PHE A 56 15.40 10.02 5.38
C PHE A 56 15.14 10.95 6.57
N LEU A 57 14.25 10.57 7.50
CA LEU A 57 13.87 11.46 8.60
C LEU A 57 14.95 11.54 9.67
N LYS A 58 15.81 10.52 9.80
CA LYS A 58 16.96 10.53 10.73
C LYS A 58 18.08 11.46 10.27
N ASP A 59 18.33 11.51 8.97
CA ASP A 59 19.41 12.30 8.35
C ASP A 59 18.88 13.40 7.41
N ARG A 60 17.71 13.97 7.74
CA ARG A 60 16.93 14.83 6.83
C ARG A 60 17.73 16.01 6.30
N GLU A 61 18.46 16.71 7.16
CA GLU A 61 19.23 17.90 6.78
C GLU A 61 20.32 17.55 5.76
N ALA A 62 21.12 16.53 6.05
CA ALA A 62 22.22 16.09 5.19
C ALA A 62 21.71 15.57 3.83
N LEU A 63 20.62 14.80 3.83
CA LEU A 63 20.05 14.24 2.60
C LEU A 63 19.32 15.30 1.76
N SER A 64 18.61 16.23 2.39
CA SER A 64 17.93 17.32 1.68
C SER A 64 18.94 18.27 1.02
N ALA A 65 20.13 18.45 1.61
CA ALA A 65 21.19 19.26 1.02
C ALA A 65 21.78 18.67 -0.29
N LEU A 66 21.47 17.42 -0.64
CA LEU A 66 21.93 16.78 -1.87
C LEU A 66 21.08 17.12 -3.11
N ALA A 67 19.94 17.78 -2.94
CA ALA A 67 19.00 18.04 -4.03
C ALA A 67 18.32 19.40 -3.89
N ASP A 68 18.00 20.03 -5.01
CA ASP A 68 17.22 21.28 -5.03
C ASP A 68 15.74 21.04 -4.68
N THR A 69 15.24 19.81 -4.87
CA THR A 69 13.85 19.43 -4.60
C THR A 69 13.79 18.00 -4.06
N VAL A 70 12.96 17.80 -3.04
CA VAL A 70 12.74 16.49 -2.40
C VAL A 70 11.35 15.96 -2.77
N VAL A 71 11.28 14.73 -3.27
CA VAL A 71 10.01 13.99 -3.36
C VAL A 71 9.89 13.11 -2.12
N TYR A 72 8.91 13.41 -1.27
CA TYR A 72 8.67 12.67 -0.03
C TYR A 72 7.40 11.82 -0.14
N THR A 73 7.57 10.50 -0.03
CA THR A 73 6.47 9.52 -0.12
C THR A 73 6.21 8.76 1.18
N GLY A 74 6.85 9.17 2.28
CA GLY A 74 6.66 8.59 3.61
C GLY A 74 5.44 9.18 4.35
N PRO A 75 5.18 8.78 5.61
CA PRO A 75 4.06 9.30 6.39
C PRO A 75 4.19 10.82 6.62
N ILE A 76 3.16 11.58 6.25
CA ILE A 76 3.16 13.06 6.35
C ILE A 76 3.16 13.54 7.81
N ASP A 77 2.49 12.83 8.69
CA ASP A 77 2.45 13.14 10.12
C ASP A 77 3.83 12.95 10.77
N GLN A 78 4.54 11.87 10.40
CA GLN A 78 5.91 11.62 10.85
C GLN A 78 6.88 12.66 10.29
N TYR A 79 6.69 13.13 9.05
CA TYR A 79 7.50 14.21 8.49
C TYR A 79 7.46 15.48 9.36
N TYR A 80 6.30 15.80 9.93
CA TYR A 80 6.11 16.95 10.82
C TYR A 80 6.20 16.59 12.32
N ASP A 81 6.97 15.57 12.68
CA ASP A 81 7.23 15.13 14.06
C ASP A 81 5.95 14.90 14.89
N TYR A 82 4.89 14.46 14.22
CA TYR A 82 3.57 14.23 14.80
C TYR A 82 2.99 15.44 15.54
N ARG A 83 3.35 16.67 15.16
CA ARG A 83 3.01 17.91 15.88
C ARG A 83 1.51 18.15 16.11
N PHE A 84 0.63 17.54 15.32
CA PHE A 84 -0.83 17.58 15.51
C PHE A 84 -1.43 16.28 16.03
N GLY A 85 -0.61 15.26 16.26
CA GLY A 85 -1.00 13.89 16.58
C GLY A 85 -0.70 12.92 15.43
N LYS A 86 -0.82 11.62 15.71
CA LYS A 86 -0.56 10.53 14.76
C LYS A 86 -1.81 10.19 13.95
N LEU A 87 -1.65 10.01 12.64
CA LEU A 87 -2.69 9.49 11.77
C LEU A 87 -2.88 7.99 12.06
N GLU A 88 -4.14 7.56 12.12
CA GLU A 88 -4.46 6.16 12.40
C GLU A 88 -4.37 5.32 11.12
N TYR A 89 -3.79 4.13 11.25
CA TYR A 89 -3.73 3.13 10.19
C TYR A 89 -4.21 1.78 10.70
N ARG A 90 -4.50 0.86 9.77
CA ARG A 90 -4.50 -0.57 10.04
C ARG A 90 -3.20 -1.16 9.50
N SER A 91 -2.65 -2.11 10.23
CA SER A 91 -1.51 -2.88 9.78
C SER A 91 -1.94 -4.31 9.42
N LEU A 92 -1.00 -5.07 8.87
CA LEU A 92 -1.14 -6.48 8.54
C LEU A 92 0.07 -7.22 9.08
N ARG A 93 -0.17 -8.44 9.53
CA ARG A 93 0.89 -9.39 9.87
C ARG A 93 0.79 -10.57 8.93
N PHE A 94 1.91 -10.98 8.36
CA PHE A 94 1.98 -12.06 7.40
C PHE A 94 2.74 -13.24 8.00
N GLU A 95 2.16 -14.43 7.92
CA GLU A 95 2.84 -15.68 8.25
C GLU A 95 3.03 -16.49 6.98
N ASN A 96 4.30 -16.73 6.63
CA ASN A 96 4.67 -17.49 5.43
C ASN A 96 4.97 -18.94 5.81
N GLU A 97 4.49 -19.86 5.00
CA GLU A 97 4.68 -21.30 5.19
C GLU A 97 5.02 -21.97 3.86
N LEU A 98 6.06 -22.81 3.86
CA LEU A 98 6.37 -23.72 2.76
C LEU A 98 5.68 -25.06 3.04
N LEU A 99 4.86 -25.52 2.10
CA LEU A 99 4.14 -26.78 2.20
C LEU A 99 4.70 -27.81 1.23
N ASP A 100 4.77 -29.06 1.69
CA ASP A 100 5.20 -30.21 0.90
C ASP A 100 4.07 -30.76 0.02
N CYS A 101 3.46 -29.87 -0.76
CA CYS A 101 2.45 -30.21 -1.76
C CYS A 101 2.52 -29.24 -2.95
N GLU A 102 2.10 -29.71 -4.12
CA GLU A 102 2.15 -28.91 -5.34
C GLU A 102 1.11 -27.78 -5.32
N ASN A 103 -0.06 -28.04 -4.74
CA ASN A 103 -1.21 -27.14 -4.78
C ASN A 103 -1.99 -27.25 -3.47
N TYR A 104 -2.13 -26.13 -2.76
CA TYR A 104 -2.81 -26.07 -1.47
C TYR A 104 -4.29 -25.69 -1.60
N GLN A 105 -4.63 -24.66 -2.39
CA GLN A 105 -5.99 -24.12 -2.51
C GLN A 105 -6.46 -23.87 -3.95
N GLY A 106 -5.58 -23.97 -4.95
CA GLY A 106 -5.93 -23.95 -6.37
C GLY A 106 -6.29 -22.57 -6.93
N VAL A 107 -6.07 -21.52 -6.15
CA VAL A 107 -6.36 -20.12 -6.51
C VAL A 107 -5.38 -19.20 -5.78
N ALA A 108 -5.01 -18.08 -6.40
CA ALA A 108 -4.03 -17.16 -5.83
C ALA A 108 -4.45 -16.58 -4.47
N VAL A 109 -5.74 -16.27 -4.29
CA VAL A 109 -6.26 -15.67 -3.05
C VAL A 109 -7.57 -16.34 -2.66
N MET A 110 -7.65 -16.83 -1.42
CA MET A 110 -8.87 -17.35 -0.81
C MET A 110 -9.21 -16.51 0.43
N ASN A 111 -10.38 -15.88 0.44
CA ASN A 111 -10.86 -15.09 1.58
C ASN A 111 -11.65 -15.98 2.56
N TYR A 112 -11.46 -15.74 3.85
CA TYR A 112 -12.16 -16.43 4.92
C TYR A 112 -13.07 -15.41 5.62
N THR A 113 -14.38 -15.61 5.49
CA THR A 113 -15.39 -14.63 5.92
C THR A 113 -16.13 -15.03 7.19
N ASP A 114 -15.75 -16.14 7.81
CA ASP A 114 -16.29 -16.55 9.10
C ASP A 114 -15.55 -15.85 10.25
N GLU A 115 -16.23 -15.73 11.40
CA GLU A 115 -15.71 -15.04 12.58
C GLU A 115 -14.64 -15.85 13.34
N LYS A 116 -14.63 -17.18 13.19
CA LYS A 116 -13.75 -18.06 13.98
C LYS A 116 -12.33 -18.09 13.41
N THR A 117 -12.19 -17.86 12.12
CA THR A 117 -10.90 -17.81 11.44
C THR A 117 -10.14 -16.52 11.80
N LYS A 118 -8.91 -16.67 12.27
CA LYS A 118 -8.09 -15.56 12.78
C LYS A 118 -7.42 -14.71 11.69
N PHE A 119 -7.32 -15.23 10.47
CA PHE A 119 -6.75 -14.54 9.30
C PHE A 119 -7.85 -14.19 8.31
N THR A 120 -7.65 -13.14 7.52
CA THR A 120 -8.63 -12.66 6.52
C THR A 120 -8.55 -13.43 5.21
N ARG A 121 -7.35 -13.86 4.83
CA ARG A 121 -7.13 -14.60 3.58
C ARG A 121 -5.86 -15.46 3.63
N ILE A 122 -5.82 -16.43 2.73
CA ILE A 122 -4.61 -17.17 2.37
C ILE A 122 -4.24 -16.82 0.93
N ILE A 123 -2.96 -16.50 0.72
CA ILE A 123 -2.36 -16.24 -0.59
C ILE A 123 -1.50 -17.43 -0.97
N GLU A 124 -1.77 -18.08 -2.10
CA GLU A 124 -0.92 -19.12 -2.69
C GLU A 124 -0.21 -18.54 -3.91
N HIS A 125 1.04 -18.11 -3.71
CA HIS A 125 1.73 -17.16 -4.61
C HIS A 125 1.93 -17.68 -6.02
N LYS A 126 2.16 -18.98 -6.18
CA LYS A 126 2.48 -19.57 -7.48
C LYS A 126 1.39 -19.35 -8.52
N HIS A 127 0.13 -19.17 -8.11
CA HIS A 127 -0.98 -18.95 -9.02
C HIS A 127 -1.00 -17.56 -9.65
N PHE A 128 -0.21 -16.58 -9.17
CA PHE A 128 -0.08 -15.28 -9.83
C PHE A 128 0.69 -15.33 -11.15
N GLU A 129 1.62 -16.29 -11.29
CA GLU A 129 2.44 -16.46 -12.49
C GLU A 129 2.47 -17.93 -12.95
N PHE A 130 1.38 -18.67 -12.71
CA PHE A 130 1.17 -20.05 -13.16
C PHE A 130 2.35 -21.01 -12.88
N GLY A 131 2.97 -20.89 -11.70
CA GLY A 131 4.13 -21.70 -11.30
C GLY A 131 3.80 -23.20 -11.16
N THR A 132 4.77 -24.05 -11.53
CA THR A 132 4.65 -25.53 -11.61
C THR A 132 5.56 -26.27 -10.62
N GLN A 133 6.01 -25.60 -9.56
CA GLN A 133 6.94 -26.18 -8.57
C GLN A 133 6.26 -27.32 -7.78
N GLU A 134 7.00 -28.35 -7.36
CA GLU A 134 6.45 -29.48 -6.58
C GLU A 134 5.96 -29.09 -5.17
N LYS A 135 6.46 -27.97 -4.64
CA LYS A 135 6.08 -27.39 -3.35
C LYS A 135 5.34 -26.07 -3.56
N THR A 136 4.64 -25.62 -2.54
CA THR A 136 3.91 -24.35 -2.58
C THR A 136 4.20 -23.49 -1.37
N TYR A 137 4.29 -22.17 -1.60
CA TYR A 137 4.38 -21.17 -0.54
C TYR A 137 3.01 -20.54 -0.36
N ILE A 138 2.54 -20.53 0.89
CA ILE A 138 1.34 -19.79 1.27
C ILE A 138 1.66 -18.68 2.26
N THR A 139 0.83 -17.64 2.25
CA THR A 139 0.85 -16.59 3.25
C THR A 139 -0.52 -16.45 3.89
N ARG A 140 -0.58 -16.49 5.22
CA ARG A 140 -1.77 -16.11 6.00
C ARG A 140 -1.67 -14.63 6.36
N GLU A 141 -2.70 -13.86 6.03
CA GLU A 141 -2.81 -12.44 6.34
C GLU A 141 -3.66 -12.24 7.60
N TYR A 142 -3.08 -11.64 8.64
CA TYR A 142 -3.77 -11.30 9.88
C TYR A 142 -3.99 -9.79 9.96
N PRO A 143 -5.23 -9.33 10.22
CA PRO A 143 -5.46 -7.92 10.50
C PRO A 143 -4.80 -7.55 11.82
N SER A 144 -4.22 -6.35 11.90
CA SER A 144 -3.63 -5.83 13.12
C SER A 144 -3.93 -4.35 13.27
N GLU A 145 -4.12 -3.90 14.52
CA GLU A 145 -4.12 -2.46 14.80
C GLU A 145 -2.70 -1.94 14.61
N TRP A 146 -2.56 -0.81 13.92
CA TRP A 146 -1.26 -0.21 13.70
C TRP A 146 -0.71 0.35 15.02
N GLN A 147 0.59 0.14 15.22
CA GLN A 147 1.38 0.76 16.28
C GLN A 147 2.63 1.37 15.67
N GLU A 148 3.27 2.28 16.39
CA GLU A 148 4.53 2.86 15.96
C GLU A 148 5.58 1.77 15.71
N GLY A 149 6.30 1.89 14.58
CA GLY A 149 7.24 0.88 14.10
C GLY A 149 6.60 -0.25 13.28
N MET A 150 5.27 -0.30 13.16
CA MET A 150 4.60 -1.20 12.22
C MET A 150 4.40 -0.52 10.86
N GLU A 151 4.33 -1.33 9.81
CA GLU A 151 4.03 -0.84 8.47
C GLU A 151 2.59 -0.30 8.39
N PRO A 152 2.38 0.97 7.99
CA PRO A 152 1.06 1.54 7.76
C PRO A 152 0.49 1.02 6.44
N TYR A 153 -0.43 0.05 6.52
CA TYR A 153 -1.18 -0.41 5.37
C TYR A 153 -2.38 0.53 5.15
N TYR A 154 -3.54 0.30 5.76
CA TYR A 154 -4.76 0.99 5.34
C TYR A 154 -5.02 2.26 6.16
N PRO A 155 -5.19 3.44 5.53
CA PRO A 155 -5.59 4.64 6.27
C PRO A 155 -6.99 4.47 6.87
N VAL A 156 -7.19 4.97 8.09
CA VAL A 156 -8.50 4.99 8.76
C VAL A 156 -9.25 6.25 8.33
N ASN A 157 -10.09 6.12 7.32
CA ASN A 157 -10.81 7.24 6.71
C ASN A 157 -12.09 7.61 7.49
N ASP A 158 -11.93 8.10 8.71
CA ASP A 158 -13.00 8.73 9.50
C ASP A 158 -12.80 10.25 9.65
N GLU A 159 -13.81 10.94 10.17
CA GLU A 159 -13.83 12.41 10.27
C GLU A 159 -12.67 12.97 11.12
N LYS A 160 -12.30 12.26 12.19
CA LYS A 160 -11.17 12.60 13.06
C LYS A 160 -9.86 12.60 12.27
N ASN A 161 -9.57 11.52 11.56
CA ASN A 161 -8.31 11.39 10.82
C ASN A 161 -8.26 12.32 9.59
N GLN A 162 -9.38 12.54 8.90
CA GLN A 162 -9.43 13.50 7.78
C GLN A 162 -9.22 14.95 8.25
N SER A 163 -9.79 15.32 9.40
CA SER A 163 -9.55 16.63 10.01
C SER A 163 -8.10 16.81 10.46
N LEU A 164 -7.46 15.74 10.95
CA LEU A 164 -6.05 15.75 11.32
C LEU A 164 -5.15 15.85 10.08
N TYR A 165 -5.41 15.03 9.06
CA TYR A 165 -4.69 15.06 7.79
C TYR A 165 -4.76 16.44 7.13
N SER A 166 -5.91 17.11 7.15
CA SER A 166 -6.05 18.47 6.58
C SER A 166 -5.02 19.44 7.15
N LYS A 167 -4.75 19.39 8.47
CA LYS A 167 -3.76 20.26 9.10
C LYS A 167 -2.34 20.00 8.60
N TYR A 168 -1.99 18.73 8.36
CA TYR A 168 -0.70 18.37 7.79
C TYR A 168 -0.62 18.74 6.30
N SER A 169 -1.71 18.54 5.56
CA SER A 169 -1.80 18.93 4.15
C SER A 169 -1.59 20.44 3.99
N ASP A 170 -2.18 21.26 4.87
CA ASP A 170 -1.98 22.72 4.86
C ASP A 170 -0.51 23.11 5.07
N LEU A 171 0.24 22.40 5.92
CA LEU A 171 1.68 22.61 6.08
C LEU A 171 2.44 22.21 4.81
N SER A 172 2.12 21.04 4.24
CA SER A 172 2.80 20.55 3.04
C SER A 172 2.61 21.47 1.83
N ASN A 173 1.45 22.13 1.72
CA ASN A 173 1.17 23.09 0.66
C ASN A 173 2.03 24.36 0.76
N GLY A 174 2.63 24.64 1.92
CA GLY A 174 3.54 25.77 2.13
C GLY A 174 5.01 25.46 1.79
N GLU A 175 5.36 24.21 1.55
CA GLU A 175 6.74 23.80 1.24
C GLU A 175 7.03 24.04 -0.25
N SER A 176 8.04 24.85 -0.55
CA SER A 176 8.36 25.24 -1.94
C SER A 176 9.28 24.26 -2.67
N ASN A 177 10.08 23.50 -1.93
CA ASN A 177 11.10 22.58 -2.44
C ASN A 177 10.82 21.12 -2.08
N ILE A 178 9.60 20.81 -1.62
CA ILE A 178 9.21 19.46 -1.21
C ILE A 178 7.88 19.09 -1.85
N ILE A 179 7.88 17.96 -2.52
CA ILE A 179 6.72 17.39 -3.18
C ILE A 179 6.25 16.20 -2.36
N PHE A 180 5.06 16.30 -1.77
CA PHE A 180 4.43 15.21 -1.05
C PHE A 180 3.56 14.39 -2.01
N GLY A 181 3.79 13.08 -2.07
CA GLY A 181 3.07 12.23 -3.02
C GLY A 181 2.94 10.77 -2.57
N GLY A 182 1.92 10.09 -3.10
CA GLY A 182 1.70 8.67 -2.85
C GLY A 182 0.92 8.39 -1.58
N ARG A 183 0.75 7.09 -1.30
CA ARG A 183 -0.19 6.57 -0.29
C ARG A 183 -0.04 7.21 1.09
N LEU A 184 1.19 7.30 1.59
CA LEU A 184 1.47 7.71 2.97
C LEU A 184 1.50 9.23 3.12
N ALA A 185 2.13 9.93 2.17
CA ALA A 185 2.22 11.39 2.20
C ALA A 185 0.86 12.05 1.96
N GLU A 186 0.01 11.45 1.11
CA GLU A 186 -1.33 11.97 0.83
C GLU A 186 -2.42 11.35 1.71
N TYR A 187 -2.08 10.45 2.64
CA TYR A 187 -3.01 9.71 3.49
C TYR A 187 -4.20 9.09 2.72
N LYS A 188 -3.89 8.48 1.57
CA LYS A 188 -4.88 7.91 0.63
C LYS A 188 -4.64 6.44 0.40
N TYR A 189 -5.74 5.71 0.21
CA TYR A 189 -5.66 4.33 -0.25
C TYR A 189 -5.61 4.32 -1.79
N TYR A 190 -4.40 4.11 -2.33
CA TYR A 190 -4.17 4.02 -3.78
C TYR A 190 -3.96 2.58 -4.23
N ASP A 191 -4.61 2.23 -5.35
CA ASP A 191 -4.16 1.13 -6.20
C ASP A 191 -2.92 1.56 -7.01
N MET A 192 -2.16 0.59 -7.52
CA MET A 192 -0.87 0.84 -8.18
C MET A 192 -0.98 1.76 -9.42
N ASP A 193 -2.00 1.56 -10.25
CA ASP A 193 -2.24 2.39 -11.44
C ASP A 193 -2.53 3.86 -11.05
N LYS A 194 -3.27 4.08 -9.96
CA LYS A 194 -3.64 5.41 -9.48
C LYS A 194 -2.45 6.17 -8.93
N VAL A 195 -1.55 5.51 -8.19
CA VAL A 195 -0.35 6.18 -7.69
C VAL A 195 0.66 6.48 -8.81
N ILE A 196 0.78 5.58 -9.81
CA ILE A 196 1.59 5.84 -11.01
C ILE A 196 1.03 7.04 -11.77
N ALA A 197 -0.29 7.09 -12.01
CA ALA A 197 -0.93 8.22 -12.67
C ALA A 197 -0.75 9.53 -11.89
N SER A 198 -0.85 9.49 -10.56
CA SER A 198 -0.60 10.66 -9.69
C SER A 198 0.83 11.17 -9.87
N ALA A 199 1.83 10.28 -9.86
CA ALA A 199 3.23 10.65 -10.05
C ALA A 199 3.50 11.26 -11.44
N LEU A 200 2.89 10.72 -12.49
CA LEU A 200 3.02 11.27 -13.85
C LEU A 200 2.41 12.68 -13.96
N VAL A 201 1.21 12.90 -13.38
CA VAL A 201 0.58 14.23 -13.38
C VAL A 201 1.43 15.27 -12.65
N VAL A 202 2.14 14.88 -11.59
CA VAL A 202 3.07 15.78 -10.88
C VAL A 202 4.30 16.05 -11.74
N THR A 203 4.86 15.01 -12.36
CA THR A 203 6.04 15.10 -13.23
C THR A 203 5.78 16.01 -14.44
N ASP A 204 4.64 15.87 -15.11
CA ASP A 204 4.23 16.70 -16.27
C ASP A 204 4.06 18.19 -15.94
N LYS A 205 3.93 18.56 -14.66
CA LYS A 205 3.86 19.97 -14.23
C LYS A 205 5.23 20.57 -13.94
N LEU A 206 6.24 19.73 -13.71
CA LEU A 206 7.58 20.14 -13.31
C LEU A 206 8.53 20.24 -14.51
N PHE A 207 8.31 19.43 -15.54
CA PHE A 207 9.12 19.32 -16.75
C PHE A 207 8.30 19.66 -18.00
#